data_AF-A0A565B3K9-F1
#
_entry.id   AF-A0A565B3K9-F1
#
_cell.length_a   1.000
_cell.length_b   1.000
_cell.length_c   1.000
_cell.angle_alpha   90.00
_cell.angle_beta   90.00
_cell.angle_gamma   90.00
#
_symmetry.space_group_name_H-M   'P 1'
#
loop_
_entity.id
_entity.type
_entity.pdbx_description
1 polymer ?
#
loop_
_entity_poly.entity_id
_entity_poly.type
_entity_poly.pdbx_seq_one_letter_code
_entity_poly.pdbx_strand_id
1 'polypeptide(L)'
;MEVSTEPNTKIDETSHDLSFSNSIAGDQNWDKFPFFRHRSRQITRDTWLVSVFVLLQIVIFAVTMGVNDCSRNSHGHCAGNLLGRFSFQPLSENPMLGPSASTFEHMGGLYWNALVEKHEIWRILTSPWLHSGLFHLFINLGSLVFVGIYMEQQFGPLRIAVIYFLSGIVGSLFAVLFVRNIPSICSGAAFFGLIGAMLSALVRNWNLYSCKISALVIIITISTVNFLIGFLPYIDNFANIGGFISGFLLGFVLLFTPQLRQVPPTHKGKLFEDDMKTSTRLKEQFDRPVLRIICLVLFCGILAGVLIAACWGINLNRHCNWCRYIDCVPTRKWSCSDMSSSCEAMVSDAQLTLTCMANGKFRIFPYTNISQARTQDLCTLVCS
;
A
#
# COMPACT_ATOMS: atom_id res chain seq x y z
N MET A 1 52.55 53.97 38.89
CA MET A 1 52.79 54.98 37.84
C MET A 1 52.79 54.21 36.54
N GLU A 2 51.67 54.21 35.82
CA GLU A 2 51.37 55.23 34.79
C GLU A 2 52.41 55.19 33.65
N VAL A 3 52.08 55.17 32.37
CA VAL A 3 50.81 55.15 31.62
C VAL A 3 51.20 55.04 30.13
N SER A 4 50.36 54.41 29.32
CA SER A 4 50.11 54.63 27.87
C SER A 4 51.25 54.72 26.85
N THR A 5 51.07 54.09 25.68
CA THR A 5 50.51 54.78 24.49
C THR A 5 50.49 53.84 23.28
N GLU A 6 49.30 53.62 22.72
CA GLU A 6 49.10 53.37 21.28
C GLU A 6 49.31 54.68 20.49
N PRO A 7 49.66 54.61 19.20
CA PRO A 7 48.64 54.92 18.18
C PRO A 7 48.72 54.09 16.86
N ASN A 8 47.52 53.82 16.33
CA ASN A 8 47.07 53.68 14.92
C ASN A 8 47.96 54.39 13.86
N THR A 9 48.11 54.02 12.57
CA THR A 9 47.25 53.32 11.56
C THR A 9 48.03 53.18 10.23
N LYS A 10 47.77 52.12 9.43
CA LYS A 10 47.63 52.06 7.93
C LYS A 10 47.74 50.59 7.47
N ILE A 11 46.63 49.93 7.14
CA ILE A 11 46.03 49.74 5.80
C ILE A 11 47.03 49.22 4.76
N ASP A 12 46.90 47.94 4.42
CA ASP A 12 47.22 47.42 3.10
C ASP A 12 46.12 46.41 2.69
N GLU A 13 45.42 46.71 1.61
CA GLU A 13 44.42 45.84 0.99
C GLU A 13 45.16 44.84 0.08
N THR A 14 45.02 43.54 0.36
CA THR A 14 45.14 42.52 -0.69
C THR A 14 44.02 41.50 -0.55
N SER A 15 43.29 41.41 -1.66
CA SER A 15 42.14 40.58 -1.97
C SER A 15 42.50 39.12 -2.25
N HIS A 16 41.49 38.25 -2.14
CA HIS A 16 41.34 36.91 -2.75
C HIS A 16 41.96 35.69 -2.03
N ASP A 17 41.16 34.99 -1.22
CA ASP A 17 40.48 33.72 -1.60
C ASP A 17 40.18 32.86 -0.35
N LEU A 18 38.94 32.97 0.14
CA LEU A 18 38.38 32.07 1.16
C LEU A 18 37.93 30.78 0.47
N SER A 19 38.74 29.72 0.58
CA SER A 19 38.29 28.36 0.28
C SER A 19 37.28 27.90 1.34
N PHE A 20 35.99 28.01 1.02
CA PHE A 20 34.91 27.41 1.80
C PHE A 20 34.94 25.89 1.59
N SER A 21 35.41 25.14 2.59
CA SER A 21 35.25 23.69 2.64
C SER A 21 33.78 23.37 2.90
N ASN A 22 33.10 22.82 1.89
CA ASN A 22 31.74 22.29 2.00
C ASN A 22 31.68 21.11 2.97
N SER A 23 31.30 21.37 4.22
CA SER A 23 30.73 20.37 5.12
C SER A 23 29.24 20.67 5.34
N ILE A 24 28.41 20.38 4.33
CA ILE A 24 26.97 20.25 4.55
C ILE A 24 26.74 18.86 5.15
N ALA A 25 27.09 18.72 6.42
CA ALA A 25 26.53 17.69 7.28
C ALA A 25 25.09 18.13 7.59
N GLY A 26 24.15 17.68 6.76
CA GLY A 26 22.74 17.74 7.10
C GLY A 26 22.49 16.84 8.29
N ASP A 27 22.48 17.44 9.48
CA ASP A 27 22.08 16.83 10.74
C ASP A 27 20.60 16.41 10.61
N GLN A 28 20.37 15.20 10.09
CA GLN A 28 19.02 14.67 9.94
C GLN A 28 18.53 14.15 11.30
N ASN A 29 17.54 14.88 11.82
CA ASN A 29 16.74 14.74 13.03
C ASN A 29 15.99 13.38 13.17
N TRP A 30 16.53 12.25 12.68
CA TRP A 30 15.91 10.92 12.73
C TRP A 30 16.05 10.21 14.09
N ASP A 31 16.85 10.76 15.02
CA ASP A 31 17.01 10.26 16.40
C ASP A 31 15.74 10.41 17.26
N LYS A 32 14.64 10.96 16.72
CA LYS A 32 13.41 11.28 17.45
C LYS A 32 12.27 10.25 17.34
N PHE A 33 12.45 9.10 16.70
CA PHE A 33 11.42 8.04 16.68
C PHE A 33 11.77 6.92 17.68
N PRO A 34 11.32 6.99 18.96
CA PRO A 34 11.79 6.12 20.03
C PRO A 34 11.32 4.65 19.92
N PHE A 35 10.44 4.33 18.97
CA PHE A 35 9.65 3.09 19.00
C PHE A 35 10.37 1.85 18.44
N PHE A 36 11.26 2.03 17.45
CA PHE A 36 11.96 0.93 16.78
C PHE A 36 13.47 0.95 17.04
N ARG A 37 13.88 1.28 18.27
CA ARG A 37 15.29 1.33 18.66
C ARG A 37 15.88 -0.09 18.77
N HIS A 38 16.57 -0.55 17.72
CA HIS A 38 17.43 -1.73 17.80
C HIS A 38 18.75 -1.35 18.49
N ARG A 39 19.30 -2.20 19.37
CA ARG A 39 20.48 -1.91 20.22
C ARG A 39 21.82 -1.82 19.45
N SER A 40 21.82 -1.85 18.12
CA SER A 40 23.03 -1.82 17.29
C SER A 40 23.08 -0.56 16.43
N ARG A 41 24.27 0.05 16.30
CA ARG A 41 24.58 1.21 15.45
C ARG A 41 23.74 1.23 14.16
N GLN A 42 22.94 2.28 14.01
CA GLN A 42 22.06 2.52 12.88
C GLN A 42 22.95 2.95 11.70
N ILE A 43 23.29 2.00 10.84
CA ILE A 43 23.97 2.30 9.58
C ILE A 43 22.94 3.01 8.71
N THR A 44 23.14 4.29 8.40
CA THR A 44 22.33 5.05 7.46
C THR A 44 22.49 4.43 6.09
N ARG A 45 21.58 3.51 5.73
CA ARG A 45 21.47 2.95 4.38
C ARG A 45 20.53 3.82 3.57
N ASP A 46 20.90 4.07 2.32
CA ASP A 46 20.08 4.79 1.36
C ASP A 46 18.74 4.04 1.17
N THR A 47 17.63 4.77 1.28
CA THR A 47 16.26 4.22 1.11
C THR A 47 15.70 4.51 -0.27
N TRP A 48 16.51 4.22 -1.30
CA TRP A 48 16.18 4.57 -2.68
C TRP A 48 15.00 3.75 -3.20
N LEU A 49 14.81 2.51 -2.74
CA LEU A 49 13.75 1.64 -3.21
C LEU A 49 12.37 2.22 -2.85
N VAL A 50 12.19 2.61 -1.59
CA VAL A 50 10.92 3.18 -1.12
C VAL A 50 10.63 4.49 -1.85
N SER A 51 11.65 5.33 -2.06
CA SER A 51 11.49 6.55 -2.85
C SER A 51 11.04 6.26 -4.28
N VAL A 52 11.61 5.25 -4.94
CA VAL A 52 11.19 4.83 -6.29
C VAL A 52 9.74 4.33 -6.29
N PHE A 53 9.34 3.52 -5.32
CA PHE A 53 7.94 3.05 -5.22
C PHE A 53 6.96 4.20 -5.02
N VAL A 54 7.28 5.16 -4.15
CA VAL A 54 6.45 6.34 -3.93
C VAL A 54 6.30 7.16 -5.21
N LEU A 55 7.41 7.45 -5.90
CA LEU A 55 7.39 8.18 -7.16
C LEU A 55 6.56 7.46 -8.24
N LEU A 56 6.76 6.14 -8.37
CA LEU A 56 6.02 5.33 -9.34
C LEU A 56 4.51 5.36 -9.08
N GLN A 57 4.09 5.26 -7.82
CA GLN A 57 2.67 5.32 -7.45
C GLN A 57 2.06 6.71 -7.70
N ILE A 58 2.80 7.80 -7.44
CA ILE A 58 2.37 9.16 -7.79
C ILE A 58 2.21 9.31 -9.31
N VAL A 59 3.17 8.83 -10.09
CA VAL A 59 3.12 8.89 -11.57
C VAL A 59 1.93 8.10 -12.11
N ILE A 60 1.72 6.88 -11.63
CA ILE A 60 0.60 6.04 -12.08
C ILE A 60 -0.74 6.68 -11.70
N PHE A 61 -0.85 7.28 -10.52
CA PHE A 61 -2.06 8.03 -10.14
C PHE A 61 -2.28 9.24 -11.05
N ALA A 62 -1.24 10.02 -11.35
CA ALA A 62 -1.33 11.15 -12.28
C ALA A 62 -1.77 10.70 -13.68
N VAL A 63 -1.21 9.61 -14.20
CA VAL A 63 -1.62 9.00 -15.48
C VAL A 63 -3.09 8.57 -15.43
N THR A 64 -3.51 7.90 -14.35
CA THR A 64 -4.90 7.48 -14.14
C THR A 64 -5.86 8.68 -14.20
N MET A 65 -5.52 9.77 -13.51
CA MET A 65 -6.31 11.01 -13.53
C MET A 65 -6.30 11.69 -14.90
N GLY A 66 -5.17 11.64 -15.61
CA GLY A 66 -5.05 12.15 -16.98
C GLY A 66 -5.84 11.34 -18.02
N VAL A 67 -6.06 10.05 -17.77
CA VAL A 67 -6.95 9.18 -18.57
C VAL A 67 -8.42 9.42 -18.21
N ASN A 68 -8.72 9.63 -16.93
CA ASN A 68 -10.08 9.94 -16.46
C ASN A 68 -10.65 11.19 -17.16
N ASP A 69 -9.84 12.27 -17.25
CA ASP A 69 -10.19 13.55 -17.89
C ASP A 69 -11.66 13.95 -17.68
N CYS A 70 -12.03 14.18 -16.41
CA CYS A 70 -13.42 14.45 -16.04
C CYS A 70 -13.99 15.64 -16.82
N SER A 71 -13.19 16.69 -17.03
CA SER A 71 -13.62 17.91 -17.73
C SER A 71 -14.10 17.63 -19.15
N ARG A 72 -13.49 16.66 -19.84
CA ARG A 72 -13.82 16.33 -21.23
C ARG A 72 -14.81 15.18 -21.35
N ASN A 73 -14.73 14.20 -20.45
CA ASN A 73 -15.47 12.93 -20.58
C ASN A 73 -16.77 12.88 -19.76
N SER A 74 -16.91 13.72 -18.72
CA SER A 74 -18.01 13.60 -17.75
C SER A 74 -19.14 14.63 -17.96
N HIS A 75 -18.91 15.67 -18.78
CA HIS A 75 -19.87 16.74 -19.15
C HIS A 75 -20.73 17.31 -18.00
N GLY A 76 -20.25 17.18 -16.75
CA GLY A 76 -20.98 17.52 -15.53
C GLY A 76 -20.08 18.20 -14.48
N HIS A 77 -20.59 18.38 -13.26
CA HIS A 77 -19.84 19.00 -12.16
C HIS A 77 -18.73 18.07 -11.64
N CYS A 78 -17.52 18.25 -12.15
CA CYS A 78 -16.30 17.65 -11.62
C CYS A 78 -15.92 18.32 -10.29
N ALA A 79 -15.23 17.57 -9.43
CA ALA A 79 -14.60 18.12 -8.24
C ALA A 79 -13.20 18.64 -8.61
N GLY A 80 -12.87 19.86 -8.15
CA GLY A 80 -11.55 20.47 -8.42
C GLY A 80 -11.37 20.92 -9.87
N ASN A 81 -12.31 21.71 -10.40
CA ASN A 81 -12.29 22.23 -11.79
C ASN A 81 -11.00 23.00 -12.15
N LEU A 82 -10.30 23.56 -11.16
CA LEU A 82 -9.01 24.26 -11.37
C LEU A 82 -7.92 23.33 -11.93
N LEU A 83 -8.03 22.02 -11.72
CA LEU A 83 -7.06 21.01 -12.17
C LEU A 83 -7.24 20.62 -13.65
N GLY A 84 -8.29 21.10 -14.32
CA GLY A 84 -8.58 20.81 -15.73
C GLY A 84 -8.65 19.30 -16.02
N ARG A 85 -7.69 18.81 -16.81
CA ARG A 85 -7.60 17.39 -17.20
C ARG A 85 -7.46 16.44 -15.99
N PHE A 86 -6.93 16.91 -14.87
CA PHE A 86 -6.73 16.09 -13.67
C PHE A 86 -7.85 16.25 -12.62
N SER A 87 -8.99 16.83 -13.00
CA SER A 87 -10.15 16.96 -12.11
C SER A 87 -10.74 15.61 -11.72
N PHE A 88 -11.33 15.56 -10.53
CA PHE A 88 -11.89 14.36 -9.91
C PHE A 88 -13.37 14.20 -10.25
N GLN A 89 -13.85 12.95 -10.19
CA GLN A 89 -15.28 12.69 -10.26
C GLN A 89 -16.00 13.24 -9.00
N PRO A 90 -17.30 13.56 -9.11
CA PRO A 90 -18.07 14.05 -7.98
C PRO A 90 -18.04 13.06 -6.82
N LEU A 91 -18.06 13.59 -5.59
CA LEU A 91 -17.97 12.80 -4.34
C LEU A 91 -19.10 11.77 -4.19
N SER A 92 -20.22 11.97 -4.88
CA SER A 92 -21.31 10.98 -4.92
C SER A 92 -20.93 9.71 -5.68
N GLU A 93 -20.01 9.81 -6.64
CA GLU A 93 -19.54 8.68 -7.45
C GLU A 93 -18.24 8.08 -6.89
N ASN A 94 -17.30 8.94 -6.48
CA ASN A 94 -16.06 8.52 -5.85
C ASN A 94 -15.74 9.39 -4.62
N PRO A 95 -16.02 8.90 -3.40
CA PRO A 95 -15.81 9.66 -2.17
C PRO A 95 -14.32 9.93 -1.87
N MET A 96 -13.39 9.25 -2.55
CA MET A 96 -11.94 9.39 -2.33
C MET A 96 -11.28 10.50 -3.15
N LEU A 97 -12.05 11.33 -3.86
CA LEU A 97 -11.54 12.28 -4.87
C LEU A 97 -10.67 11.54 -5.89
N GLY A 98 -11.32 10.72 -6.71
CA GLY A 98 -10.65 9.86 -7.67
C GLY A 98 -11.34 9.82 -9.02
N PRO A 99 -10.93 8.89 -9.89
CA PRO A 99 -11.50 8.70 -11.22
C PRO A 99 -12.82 7.91 -11.17
N SER A 100 -13.44 7.73 -12.34
CA SER A 100 -14.65 6.90 -12.53
C SER A 100 -14.34 5.40 -12.46
N ALA A 101 -15.39 4.58 -12.27
CA ALA A 101 -15.29 3.12 -12.34
C ALA A 101 -14.77 2.64 -13.72
N SER A 102 -15.32 3.17 -14.81
CA SER A 102 -14.83 2.91 -16.18
C SER A 102 -13.33 3.20 -16.37
N THR A 103 -12.79 4.23 -15.71
CA THR A 103 -11.35 4.51 -15.76
C THR A 103 -10.56 3.40 -15.06
N PHE A 104 -11.01 2.91 -13.91
CA PHE A 104 -10.36 1.76 -13.26
C PHE A 104 -10.41 0.51 -14.13
N GLU A 105 -11.54 0.26 -14.80
CA GLU A 105 -11.64 -0.84 -15.76
C GLU A 105 -10.59 -0.69 -16.87
N HIS A 106 -10.43 0.50 -17.45
CA HIS A 106 -9.45 0.74 -18.50
C HIS A 106 -7.99 0.63 -18.01
N MET A 107 -7.72 1.09 -16.79
CA MET A 107 -6.36 1.15 -16.22
C MET A 107 -5.86 -0.17 -15.61
N GLY A 108 -6.71 -1.20 -15.55
CA GLY A 108 -6.30 -2.52 -15.06
C GLY A 108 -6.79 -2.89 -13.67
N GLY A 109 -7.90 -2.31 -13.20
CA GLY A 109 -8.60 -2.76 -11.98
C GLY A 109 -9.13 -4.19 -12.14
N LEU A 110 -9.25 -4.91 -11.02
CA LEU A 110 -9.79 -6.28 -11.00
C LEU A 110 -11.31 -6.26 -11.01
N TYR A 111 -11.92 -7.02 -11.90
CA TYR A 111 -13.36 -7.28 -11.91
C TYR A 111 -13.64 -8.63 -12.57
N TRP A 112 -14.78 -9.22 -12.23
CA TRP A 112 -15.12 -10.59 -12.61
C TRP A 112 -15.10 -10.85 -14.13
N ASN A 113 -15.80 -10.03 -14.92
CA ASN A 113 -15.94 -10.26 -16.37
C ASN A 113 -14.58 -10.20 -17.12
N ALA A 114 -13.66 -9.29 -16.74
CA ALA A 114 -12.33 -9.27 -17.37
C ALA A 114 -11.52 -10.55 -17.11
N LEU A 115 -11.65 -11.12 -15.92
CA LEU A 115 -10.89 -12.31 -15.54
C LEU A 115 -11.46 -13.57 -16.18
N VAL A 116 -12.78 -13.71 -16.21
CA VAL A 116 -13.45 -14.94 -16.67
C VAL A 116 -13.74 -14.93 -18.16
N GLU A 117 -14.22 -13.82 -18.72
CA GLU A 117 -14.59 -13.76 -20.14
C GLU A 117 -13.39 -13.36 -21.00
N LYS A 118 -12.68 -12.29 -20.59
CA LYS A 118 -11.58 -11.70 -21.38
C LYS A 118 -10.21 -12.29 -21.05
N HIS A 119 -10.08 -13.11 -20.00
CA HIS A 119 -8.83 -13.73 -19.57
C HIS A 119 -7.68 -12.72 -19.35
N GLU A 120 -7.99 -11.53 -18.84
CA GLU A 120 -7.05 -10.42 -18.67
C GLU A 120 -6.22 -10.54 -17.37
N ILE A 121 -5.37 -11.58 -17.31
CA ILE A 121 -4.56 -11.93 -16.12
C ILE A 121 -3.56 -10.83 -15.74
N TRP A 122 -3.14 -9.99 -16.69
CA TRP A 122 -2.24 -8.85 -16.46
C TRP A 122 -2.78 -7.87 -15.41
N ARG A 123 -4.10 -7.85 -15.17
CA ARG A 123 -4.75 -7.03 -14.14
C ARG A 123 -4.27 -7.31 -12.72
N ILE A 124 -3.84 -8.54 -12.46
CA ILE A 124 -3.25 -8.96 -11.16
C ILE A 124 -1.93 -8.22 -10.90
N LEU A 125 -1.21 -7.83 -11.97
CA LEU A 125 0.05 -7.09 -11.87
C LEU A 125 -0.16 -5.59 -11.86
N THR A 126 -1.22 -5.07 -12.48
CA THR A 126 -1.49 -3.63 -12.58
C THR A 126 -2.30 -3.09 -11.41
N SER A 127 -3.28 -3.85 -10.90
CA SER A 127 -4.16 -3.41 -9.81
C SER A 127 -3.44 -3.02 -8.51
N PRO A 128 -2.27 -3.58 -8.12
CA PRO A 128 -1.50 -3.11 -6.97
C PRO A 128 -0.94 -1.69 -7.08
N TRP A 129 -0.91 -1.10 -8.28
CA TRP A 129 -0.34 0.23 -8.49
C TRP A 129 -1.39 1.34 -8.61
N LEU A 130 -2.65 0.95 -8.79
CA LEU A 130 -3.78 1.87 -8.93
C LEU A 130 -4.23 2.37 -7.56
N HIS A 131 -4.73 3.60 -7.48
CA HIS A 131 -5.27 4.17 -6.24
C HIS A 131 -6.71 4.65 -6.46
N SER A 132 -7.58 4.42 -5.47
CA SER A 132 -9.01 4.74 -5.57
C SER A 132 -9.27 6.24 -5.62
N GLY A 133 -8.36 7.06 -5.09
CA GLY A 133 -8.44 8.51 -5.12
C GLY A 133 -7.30 9.17 -4.34
N LEU A 134 -7.35 10.50 -4.28
CA LEU A 134 -6.29 11.33 -3.70
C LEU A 134 -6.09 11.05 -2.20
N PHE A 135 -7.17 10.90 -1.42
CA PHE A 135 -7.06 10.61 0.01
C PHE A 135 -6.43 9.23 0.27
N HIS A 136 -6.84 8.23 -0.52
CA HIS A 136 -6.28 6.89 -0.43
C HIS A 136 -4.79 6.87 -0.78
N LEU A 137 -4.38 7.60 -1.83
CA LEU A 137 -2.98 7.76 -2.19
C LEU A 137 -2.16 8.35 -1.04
N PHE A 138 -2.60 9.46 -0.43
CA PHE A 138 -1.84 10.09 0.66
C PHE A 138 -1.66 9.16 1.86
N ILE A 139 -2.72 8.44 2.25
CA ILE A 139 -2.66 7.55 3.42
C ILE A 139 -1.79 6.33 3.13
N ASN A 140 -1.92 5.73 1.95
CA ASN A 140 -1.11 4.59 1.54
C ASN A 140 0.38 4.97 1.43
N LEU A 141 0.70 6.09 0.75
CA LEU A 141 2.08 6.56 0.62
C LEU A 141 2.68 6.96 1.96
N GLY A 142 1.94 7.67 2.81
CA GLY A 142 2.42 8.02 4.15
C GLY A 142 2.74 6.78 4.98
N SER A 143 1.88 5.76 4.90
CA SER A 143 2.09 4.49 5.58
C SER A 143 3.27 3.70 4.99
N LEU A 144 3.40 3.68 3.66
CA LEU A 144 4.51 3.04 2.95
C LEU A 144 5.84 3.70 3.24
N VAL A 145 5.91 5.03 3.30
CA VAL A 145 7.13 5.77 3.67
C VAL A 145 7.52 5.41 5.10
N PHE A 146 6.56 5.43 6.03
CA PHE A 146 6.83 5.15 7.44
C PHE A 146 7.34 3.71 7.68
N VAL A 147 6.62 2.70 7.15
CA VAL A 147 6.98 1.29 7.33
C VAL A 147 8.14 0.89 6.42
N GLY A 148 8.10 1.32 5.16
CA GLY A 148 9.05 0.96 4.11
C GLY A 148 10.46 1.45 4.40
N ILE A 149 10.64 2.73 4.79
CA ILE A 149 11.97 3.26 5.14
C ILE A 149 12.58 2.45 6.27
N TYR A 150 11.81 2.18 7.32
CA TYR A 150 12.27 1.37 8.45
C TYR A 150 12.70 -0.04 7.99
N MET A 151 11.86 -0.71 7.19
CA MET A 151 12.12 -2.05 6.70
C MET A 151 13.35 -2.10 5.76
N GLU A 152 13.50 -1.12 4.87
CA GLU A 152 14.63 -1.02 3.94
C GLU A 152 15.95 -0.78 4.67
N GLN A 153 15.97 0.11 5.66
CA GLN A 153 17.17 0.36 6.46
C GLN A 153 17.61 -0.88 7.24
N GLN A 154 16.66 -1.60 7.86
CA GLN A 154 16.95 -2.76 8.69
C GLN A 154 17.36 -3.99 7.88
N PHE A 155 16.67 -4.28 6.78
CA PHE A 155 16.81 -5.55 6.06
C PHE A 155 17.43 -5.42 4.66
N GLY A 156 17.59 -4.20 4.16
CA GLY A 156 18.14 -3.89 2.85
C GLY A 156 17.10 -3.92 1.71
N PRO A 157 17.35 -3.19 0.62
CA PRO A 157 16.37 -2.97 -0.45
C PRO A 157 15.93 -4.27 -1.13
N LEU A 158 16.85 -5.17 -1.50
CA LEU A 158 16.51 -6.37 -2.27
C LEU A 158 15.46 -7.24 -1.57
N ARG A 159 15.57 -7.44 -0.26
CA ARG A 159 14.63 -8.27 0.50
C ARG A 159 13.25 -7.61 0.60
N ILE A 160 13.24 -6.29 0.80
CA ILE A 160 12.01 -5.51 0.86
C ILE A 160 11.32 -5.48 -0.50
N ALA A 161 12.08 -5.34 -1.60
CA ALA A 161 11.55 -5.42 -2.95
C ALA A 161 10.86 -6.77 -3.18
N VAL A 162 11.54 -7.89 -2.91
CA VAL A 162 10.95 -9.23 -3.09
C VAL A 162 9.67 -9.41 -2.29
N ILE A 163 9.66 -9.01 -1.02
CA ILE A 163 8.46 -9.10 -0.17
C ILE A 163 7.32 -8.22 -0.70
N TYR A 164 7.63 -6.99 -1.12
CA TYR A 164 6.66 -6.04 -1.64
C TYR A 164 5.99 -6.56 -2.92
N PHE A 165 6.78 -6.97 -3.91
CA PHE A 165 6.26 -7.49 -5.18
C PHE A 165 5.49 -8.80 -5.01
N LEU A 166 6.05 -9.78 -4.29
CA LEU A 166 5.37 -11.06 -4.10
C LEU A 166 4.06 -10.89 -3.30
N SER A 167 4.04 -10.03 -2.28
CA SER A 167 2.81 -9.78 -1.51
C SER A 167 1.76 -9.04 -2.32
N GLY A 168 2.16 -8.13 -3.21
CA GLY A 168 1.24 -7.49 -4.16
C GLY A 168 0.57 -8.50 -5.10
N ILE A 169 1.35 -9.43 -5.66
CA ILE A 169 0.85 -10.48 -6.56
C ILE A 169 -0.05 -11.47 -5.81
N VAL A 170 0.43 -12.03 -4.69
CA VAL A 170 -0.31 -13.01 -3.89
C VAL A 170 -1.59 -12.39 -3.33
N GLY A 171 -1.54 -11.14 -2.86
CA GLY A 171 -2.72 -10.41 -2.40
C GLY A 171 -3.73 -10.21 -3.52
N SER A 172 -3.30 -9.78 -4.70
CA SER A 172 -4.19 -9.62 -5.86
C SER A 172 -4.80 -10.95 -6.31
N LEU A 173 -4.02 -12.04 -6.29
CA LEU A 173 -4.53 -13.39 -6.55
C LEU A 173 -5.57 -13.82 -5.50
N PHE A 174 -5.36 -13.48 -4.24
CA PHE A 174 -6.32 -13.76 -3.18
C PHE A 174 -7.63 -12.99 -3.40
N ALA A 175 -7.55 -11.74 -3.84
CA ALA A 175 -8.71 -10.91 -4.19
C ALA A 175 -9.52 -11.48 -5.36
N VAL A 176 -8.89 -12.15 -6.34
CA VAL A 176 -9.60 -12.81 -7.46
C VAL A 176 -10.68 -13.77 -6.96
N LEU A 177 -10.46 -14.45 -5.83
CA LEU A 177 -11.43 -15.38 -5.27
C LEU A 177 -12.70 -14.70 -4.73
N PHE A 178 -12.65 -13.40 -4.46
CA PHE A 178 -13.75 -12.61 -3.91
C PHE A 178 -14.22 -11.49 -4.84
N VAL A 179 -13.72 -11.47 -6.08
CA VAL A 179 -13.96 -10.38 -7.02
C VAL A 179 -15.44 -10.19 -7.35
N ARG A 180 -15.82 -8.92 -7.54
CA ARG A 180 -17.17 -8.46 -7.85
C ARG A 180 -17.28 -7.97 -9.29
N ASN A 181 -18.49 -7.57 -9.70
CA ASN A 181 -18.76 -6.97 -11.01
C ASN A 181 -18.46 -5.46 -11.04
N ILE A 182 -17.71 -4.95 -10.08
CA ILE A 182 -17.26 -3.55 -10.00
C ILE A 182 -15.73 -3.61 -9.98
N PRO A 183 -15.02 -2.74 -10.71
CA PRO A 183 -13.57 -2.69 -10.65
C PRO A 183 -13.08 -2.37 -9.23
N SER A 184 -12.20 -3.23 -8.70
CA SER A 184 -11.48 -3.01 -7.45
C SER A 184 -9.98 -2.85 -7.70
N ILE A 185 -9.31 -2.16 -6.77
CA ILE A 185 -7.86 -1.91 -6.80
C ILE A 185 -7.19 -2.59 -5.60
N CYS A 186 -5.99 -3.12 -5.82
CA CYS A 186 -5.26 -3.92 -4.83
C CYS A 186 -4.07 -3.18 -4.22
N SER A 187 -4.11 -1.85 -4.18
CA SER A 187 -2.93 -1.03 -3.86
C SER A 187 -2.35 -1.27 -2.46
N GLY A 188 -3.18 -1.66 -1.51
CA GLY A 188 -2.72 -1.98 -0.17
C GLY A 188 -2.02 -3.35 -0.06
N ALA A 189 -2.18 -4.29 -1.00
CA ALA A 189 -1.65 -5.65 -0.89
C ALA A 189 -0.14 -5.71 -0.62
N ALA A 190 0.65 -4.96 -1.41
CA ALA A 190 2.10 -4.93 -1.28
C ALA A 190 2.55 -4.28 0.04
N PHE A 191 1.87 -3.19 0.43
CA PHE A 191 2.13 -2.48 1.67
C PHE A 191 1.76 -3.30 2.92
N PHE A 192 0.58 -3.93 2.94
CA PHE A 192 0.17 -4.85 4.00
C PHE A 192 1.12 -6.05 4.10
N GLY A 193 1.72 -6.47 2.98
CA GLY A 193 2.83 -7.43 2.98
C GLY A 193 4.04 -6.95 3.78
N LEU A 194 4.45 -5.69 3.65
CA LEU A 194 5.52 -5.13 4.49
C LEU A 194 5.14 -5.09 5.97
N ILE A 195 3.89 -4.76 6.31
CA ILE A 195 3.39 -4.83 7.68
C ILE A 195 3.45 -6.27 8.21
N GLY A 196 2.96 -7.26 7.45
CA GLY A 196 3.02 -8.66 7.84
C GLY A 196 4.46 -9.13 8.05
N ALA A 197 5.36 -8.74 7.17
CA ALA A 197 6.78 -9.04 7.29
C ALA A 197 7.41 -8.37 8.52
N MET A 198 7.05 -7.14 8.82
CA MET A 198 7.46 -6.42 10.03
C MET A 198 6.97 -7.13 11.30
N LEU A 199 5.72 -7.62 11.31
CA LEU A 199 5.19 -8.41 12.42
C LEU A 199 5.98 -9.72 12.60
N SER A 200 6.31 -10.43 11.51
CA SER A 200 7.14 -11.65 11.60
C SER A 200 8.52 -11.36 12.21
N ALA A 201 9.13 -10.22 11.88
CA ALA A 201 10.41 -9.80 12.42
C ALA A 201 10.32 -9.45 13.91
N LEU A 202 9.21 -8.83 14.34
CA LEU A 202 8.91 -8.54 15.74
C LEU A 202 8.70 -9.83 16.55
N VAL A 203 7.91 -10.78 16.03
CA VAL A 203 7.65 -12.08 16.67
C VAL A 203 8.95 -12.87 16.84
N ARG A 204 9.77 -12.94 15.80
CA ARG A 204 11.03 -13.70 15.82
C ARG A 204 12.06 -13.13 16.80
N ASN A 205 12.08 -11.82 16.98
CA ASN A 205 13.06 -11.12 17.82
C ASN A 205 12.41 -10.50 19.07
N TRP A 206 11.31 -11.08 19.56
CA TRP A 206 10.46 -10.51 20.62
C TRP A 206 11.24 -10.05 21.86
N ASN A 207 12.29 -10.79 22.24
CA ASN A 207 13.10 -10.52 23.42
C ASN A 207 14.16 -9.42 23.22
N LEU A 208 14.38 -8.95 21.98
CA LEU A 208 15.40 -7.96 21.64
C LEU A 208 14.84 -6.54 21.53
N TYR A 209 13.52 -6.39 21.41
CA TYR A 209 12.86 -5.09 21.32
C TYR A 209 12.51 -4.55 22.70
N SER A 210 13.12 -3.43 23.10
CA SER A 210 12.87 -2.78 24.39
C SER A 210 11.43 -2.28 24.55
N CYS A 211 10.76 -1.88 23.46
CA CYS A 211 9.41 -1.30 23.46
C CYS A 211 8.41 -2.10 22.58
N LYS A 212 8.39 -3.43 22.73
CA LYS A 212 7.59 -4.37 21.91
C LYS A 212 6.09 -4.05 21.82
N ILE A 213 5.48 -3.62 22.93
CA ILE A 213 4.04 -3.29 22.95
C ILE A 213 3.77 -2.07 22.06
N SER A 214 4.65 -1.07 22.09
CA SER A 214 4.46 0.12 21.26
C SER A 214 4.64 -0.17 19.77
N ALA A 215 5.64 -0.99 19.42
CA ALA A 215 5.81 -1.48 18.04
C ALA A 215 4.56 -2.23 17.54
N LEU A 216 3.99 -3.09 18.38
CA LEU A 216 2.77 -3.85 18.07
C LEU A 216 1.56 -2.92 17.93
N VAL A 217 1.40 -1.95 18.83
CA VAL A 217 0.33 -0.94 18.76
C VAL A 217 0.43 -0.16 17.45
N ILE A 218 1.62 0.29 17.04
CA ILE A 218 1.82 1.00 15.78
C ILE A 218 1.42 0.14 14.57
N ILE A 219 1.86 -1.13 14.53
CA ILE A 219 1.49 -2.08 13.48
C ILE A 219 -0.03 -2.23 13.41
N ILE A 220 -0.69 -2.43 14.55
CA ILE A 220 -2.16 -2.56 14.61
C ILE A 220 -2.85 -1.26 14.20
N THR A 221 -2.40 -0.10 14.69
CA THR A 221 -3.01 1.18 14.37
C THR A 221 -2.93 1.46 12.87
N ILE A 222 -1.76 1.31 12.25
CA ILE A 222 -1.58 1.54 10.82
C ILE A 222 -2.42 0.53 10.01
N SER A 223 -2.41 -0.75 10.40
CA SER A 223 -3.20 -1.79 9.72
C SER A 223 -4.69 -1.49 9.79
N THR A 224 -5.21 -1.15 10.98
CA THR A 224 -6.61 -0.84 11.20
C THR A 224 -7.03 0.40 10.41
N VAL A 225 -6.25 1.49 10.45
CA VAL A 225 -6.58 2.71 9.69
C VAL A 225 -6.69 2.41 8.19
N ASN A 226 -5.70 1.71 7.61
CA ASN A 226 -5.74 1.36 6.19
C ASN A 226 -6.88 0.39 5.85
N PHE A 227 -7.17 -0.57 6.73
CA PHE A 227 -8.25 -1.54 6.54
C PHE A 227 -9.64 -0.89 6.61
N LEU A 228 -9.84 0.07 7.53
CA LEU A 228 -11.08 0.83 7.65
C LEU A 228 -11.34 1.69 6.41
N ILE A 229 -10.30 2.24 5.80
CA ILE A 229 -10.41 2.96 4.53
C ILE A 229 -10.88 2.00 3.43
N GLY A 230 -10.48 0.73 3.48
CA GLY A 230 -10.95 -0.30 2.56
C GLY A 230 -12.44 -0.64 2.64
N PHE A 231 -13.21 -0.06 3.58
CA PHE A 231 -14.69 -0.13 3.55
C PHE A 231 -15.33 0.87 2.58
N LEU A 232 -14.54 1.77 1.99
CA LEU A 232 -14.96 2.67 0.94
C LEU A 232 -14.89 1.97 -0.43
N PRO A 233 -15.68 2.42 -1.42
CA PRO A 233 -15.74 1.77 -2.72
C PRO A 233 -14.39 1.72 -3.43
N TYR A 234 -14.26 0.74 -4.33
CA TYR A 234 -13.09 0.45 -5.17
C TYR A 234 -11.86 -0.13 -4.48
N ILE A 235 -11.76 -0.12 -3.14
CA ILE A 235 -10.60 -0.67 -2.43
C ILE A 235 -10.85 -2.15 -2.11
N ASP A 236 -9.87 -3.01 -2.40
CA ASP A 236 -9.97 -4.44 -2.15
C ASP A 236 -9.29 -4.83 -0.83
N ASN A 237 -10.09 -5.20 0.18
CA ASN A 237 -9.59 -5.58 1.49
C ASN A 237 -9.17 -7.06 1.55
N PHE A 238 -9.73 -7.93 0.70
CA PHE A 238 -9.20 -9.29 0.54
C PHE A 238 -7.77 -9.25 0.01
N ALA A 239 -7.44 -8.33 -0.90
CA ALA A 239 -6.07 -8.11 -1.36
C ALA A 239 -5.13 -7.74 -0.21
N ASN A 240 -5.57 -6.87 0.70
CA ASN A 240 -4.82 -6.47 1.89
C ASN A 240 -4.57 -7.65 2.84
N ILE A 241 -5.58 -8.49 3.06
CA ILE A 241 -5.49 -9.69 3.90
C ILE A 241 -4.50 -10.69 3.28
N GLY A 242 -4.65 -11.00 1.99
CA GLY A 242 -3.75 -11.91 1.29
C GLY A 242 -2.31 -11.41 1.26
N GLY A 243 -2.13 -10.11 1.04
CA GLY A 243 -0.83 -9.43 1.12
C GLY A 243 -0.19 -9.56 2.50
N PHE A 244 -0.94 -9.29 3.58
CA PHE A 244 -0.47 -9.43 4.95
C PHE A 244 -0.02 -10.87 5.28
N ILE A 245 -0.83 -11.87 4.93
CA ILE A 245 -0.51 -13.29 5.16
C ILE A 245 0.77 -13.67 4.39
N SER A 246 0.84 -13.31 3.11
CA SER A 246 2.02 -13.51 2.27
C SER A 246 3.27 -12.90 2.90
N GLY A 247 3.21 -11.61 3.25
CA GLY A 247 4.31 -10.89 3.84
C GLY A 247 4.77 -11.44 5.19
N PHE A 248 3.82 -11.88 6.03
CA PHE A 248 4.13 -12.52 7.30
C PHE A 248 4.93 -13.82 7.13
N LEU A 249 4.51 -14.68 6.19
CA LEU A 249 5.22 -15.92 5.88
C LEU A 249 6.59 -15.65 5.23
N LEU A 250 6.64 -14.77 4.22
CA LEU A 250 7.87 -14.37 3.55
C LEU A 250 8.84 -13.68 4.51
N GLY A 251 8.34 -12.96 5.51
CA GLY A 251 9.16 -12.31 6.51
C GLY A 251 9.90 -13.30 7.42
N PHE A 252 9.29 -14.44 7.76
CA PHE A 252 10.00 -15.54 8.43
C PHE A 252 11.09 -16.13 7.56
N VAL A 253 10.84 -16.28 6.26
CA VAL A 253 11.76 -16.87 5.27
C VAL A 253 12.95 -15.94 4.98
N LEU A 254 12.68 -14.67 4.66
CA LEU A 254 13.65 -13.75 4.03
C LEU A 254 14.32 -12.79 5.01
N LEU A 255 13.66 -12.39 6.11
CA LEU A 255 14.18 -11.35 7.00
C LEU A 255 15.20 -11.84 8.02
N PHE A 256 16.09 -12.77 7.65
CA PHE A 256 17.11 -13.22 8.58
C PHE A 256 18.18 -12.14 8.78
N THR A 257 18.25 -11.56 9.97
CA THR A 257 19.44 -10.82 10.39
C THR A 257 20.41 -11.84 10.98
N PRO A 258 21.54 -12.14 10.33
CA PRO A 258 22.60 -12.91 10.98
C PRO A 258 23.08 -12.03 12.14
N GLN A 259 22.74 -12.39 13.37
CA GLN A 259 23.26 -11.65 14.50
C GLN A 259 24.77 -11.85 14.52
N LEU A 260 25.49 -10.73 14.43
CA LEU A 260 26.90 -10.59 14.78
C LEU A 260 27.10 -11.10 16.20
N ARG A 261 27.28 -12.42 16.35
CA ARG A 261 27.76 -13.03 17.58
C ARG A 261 29.28 -13.04 17.52
N GLN A 262 29.89 -11.91 17.83
CA GLN A 262 31.25 -11.88 18.35
C GLN A 262 31.26 -11.02 19.62
N VAL A 263 30.71 -11.58 20.69
CA VAL A 263 31.17 -11.22 22.03
C VAL A 263 32.24 -12.26 22.37
N PRO A 264 33.52 -11.87 22.57
CA PRO A 264 34.55 -12.79 23.02
C PRO A 264 34.11 -13.43 24.34
N PRO A 265 34.31 -14.74 24.54
CA PRO A 265 33.94 -15.37 25.80
C PRO A 265 34.82 -14.81 26.92
N THR A 266 34.25 -14.01 27.81
CA THR A 266 34.90 -13.64 29.08
C THR A 266 34.99 -14.90 29.93
N HIS A 267 36.21 -15.39 30.09
CA HIS A 267 36.51 -16.72 30.55
C HIS A 267 36.48 -16.83 32.09
N LYS A 268 35.32 -16.87 32.74
CA LYS A 268 35.21 -17.31 34.15
C LYS A 268 33.87 -17.99 34.47
N GLY A 269 33.92 -19.30 34.77
CA GLY A 269 32.84 -20.09 35.39
C GLY A 269 32.22 -21.19 34.51
N LYS A 270 33.00 -22.21 34.09
CA LYS A 270 32.55 -23.26 33.15
C LYS A 270 32.49 -24.64 33.80
N LEU A 271 31.28 -25.18 34.00
CA LEU A 271 30.98 -26.58 33.67
C LEU A 271 29.47 -26.86 33.59
N PHE A 272 28.65 -26.32 34.51
CA PHE A 272 27.21 -26.60 34.55
C PHE A 272 26.33 -25.57 33.82
N GLU A 273 26.81 -24.33 33.66
CA GLU A 273 26.04 -23.26 32.99
C GLU A 273 26.23 -23.25 31.46
N ASP A 274 27.31 -23.87 30.98
CA ASP A 274 27.62 -23.99 29.55
C ASP A 274 26.72 -25.02 28.86
N ASP A 275 26.31 -26.10 29.53
CA ASP A 275 25.55 -27.18 28.89
C ASP A 275 24.09 -26.76 28.61
N MET A 276 23.46 -26.04 29.56
CA MET A 276 22.12 -25.48 29.37
C MET A 276 22.10 -24.34 28.34
N LYS A 277 23.15 -23.49 28.30
CA LYS A 277 23.33 -22.47 27.25
C LYS A 277 23.67 -23.07 25.88
N THR A 278 24.30 -24.24 25.82
CA THR A 278 24.64 -24.94 24.57
C THR A 278 23.43 -25.65 23.98
N SER A 279 22.63 -26.33 24.81
CA SER A 279 21.36 -26.94 24.42
C SER A 279 20.35 -25.91 23.91
N THR A 280 20.22 -24.75 24.57
CA THR A 280 19.36 -23.65 24.09
C THR A 280 19.87 -23.03 22.79
N ARG A 281 21.19 -22.87 22.61
CA ARG A 281 21.77 -22.38 21.35
C ARG A 281 21.60 -23.36 20.19
N LEU A 282 21.77 -24.66 20.42
CA LEU A 282 21.52 -25.71 19.43
C LEU A 282 20.05 -25.73 19.03
N LYS A 283 19.14 -25.71 20.02
CA LYS A 283 17.70 -25.61 19.78
C LYS A 283 17.33 -24.37 18.96
N GLU A 284 17.87 -23.20 19.31
CA GLU A 284 17.63 -21.96 18.56
C GLU A 284 18.28 -21.96 17.16
N GLN A 285 19.39 -22.69 16.98
CA GLN A 285 20.08 -22.86 15.70
C GLN A 285 19.32 -23.79 14.75
N PHE A 286 18.62 -24.81 15.26
CA PHE A 286 17.80 -25.74 14.46
C PHE A 286 16.34 -25.27 14.29
N ASP A 287 15.75 -24.60 15.29
CA ASP A 287 14.37 -24.10 15.22
C ASP A 287 14.20 -23.02 14.14
N ARG A 288 15.23 -22.18 13.93
CA ARG A 288 15.20 -21.10 12.92
C ARG A 288 15.14 -21.61 11.47
N PRO A 289 15.99 -22.54 10.99
CA PRO A 289 15.88 -23.08 9.64
C PRO A 289 14.65 -23.96 9.45
N VAL A 290 14.24 -24.75 10.45
CA VAL A 290 13.00 -25.55 10.39
C VAL A 290 11.78 -24.64 10.20
N LEU A 291 11.66 -23.57 10.99
CA LEU A 291 10.57 -22.60 10.86
C LEU A 291 10.54 -21.95 9.47
N ARG A 292 11.71 -21.64 8.89
CA ARG A 292 11.77 -21.10 7.51
C ARG A 292 11.23 -22.07 6.48
N ILE A 293 11.62 -23.35 6.58
CA ILE A 293 11.16 -24.39 5.65
C ILE A 293 9.64 -24.54 5.77
N ILE A 294 9.11 -24.60 7.00
CA ILE A 294 7.66 -24.67 7.25
C ILE A 294 6.95 -23.45 6.64
N CYS A 295 7.40 -22.24 6.92
CA CYS A 295 6.78 -21.02 6.37
C CYS A 295 6.87 -20.96 4.84
N LEU A 296 7.96 -21.45 4.24
CA LEU A 296 8.11 -21.51 2.79
C LEU A 296 7.13 -22.53 2.17
N VAL A 297 7.01 -23.72 2.76
CA VAL A 297 6.05 -24.74 2.31
C VAL A 297 4.62 -24.22 2.43
N LEU A 298 4.28 -23.57 3.55
CA LEU A 298 2.96 -22.94 3.72
C LEU A 298 2.70 -21.84 2.69
N PHE A 299 3.69 -20.97 2.44
CA PHE A 299 3.59 -19.92 1.44
C PHE A 299 3.35 -20.49 0.04
N CYS A 300 4.16 -21.46 -0.38
CA CYS A 300 4.01 -22.13 -1.67
C CYS A 300 2.68 -22.88 -1.79
N GLY A 301 2.22 -23.53 -0.72
CA GLY A 301 0.93 -24.22 -0.67
C GLY A 301 -0.25 -23.26 -0.82
N ILE A 302 -0.23 -22.12 -0.11
CA ILE A 302 -1.25 -21.07 -0.23
C ILE A 302 -1.24 -20.49 -1.64
N LEU A 303 -0.06 -20.12 -2.16
CA LEU A 303 0.07 -19.57 -3.52
C LEU A 303 -0.47 -20.56 -4.57
N ALA A 304 -0.07 -21.83 -4.50
CA ALA A 304 -0.56 -22.86 -5.41
C ALA A 304 -2.08 -23.07 -5.28
N GLY A 305 -2.61 -23.12 -4.06
CA GLY A 305 -4.05 -23.27 -3.82
C GLY A 305 -4.87 -22.11 -4.38
N VAL A 306 -4.44 -20.87 -4.15
CA VAL A 306 -5.09 -19.68 -4.70
C VAL A 306 -5.00 -19.66 -6.22
N LEU A 307 -3.84 -20.00 -6.80
CA LEU A 307 -3.66 -20.08 -8.25
C LEU A 307 -4.60 -21.12 -8.88
N ILE A 308 -4.67 -22.32 -8.31
CA ILE A 308 -5.57 -23.38 -8.80
C ILE A 308 -7.03 -22.93 -8.71
N ALA A 309 -7.42 -22.35 -7.57
CA ALA A 309 -8.79 -21.84 -7.38
C ALA A 309 -9.13 -20.72 -8.37
N ALA A 310 -8.18 -19.81 -8.65
CA ALA A 310 -8.34 -18.76 -9.65
C ALA A 310 -8.45 -19.34 -11.07
N CYS A 311 -7.61 -20.33 -11.43
CA CYS A 311 -7.64 -21.01 -12.73
C CYS A 311 -8.95 -21.80 -12.95
N TRP A 312 -9.56 -22.32 -11.88
CA TRP A 312 -10.86 -22.99 -11.94
C TRP A 312 -12.05 -22.03 -11.89
N GLY A 313 -11.81 -20.71 -11.83
CA GLY A 313 -12.87 -19.71 -11.79
C GLY A 313 -13.74 -19.79 -10.53
N ILE A 314 -13.16 -20.22 -9.39
CA ILE A 314 -13.90 -20.30 -8.13
C ILE A 314 -14.16 -18.88 -7.61
N ASN A 315 -15.44 -18.54 -7.45
CA ASN A 315 -15.86 -17.31 -6.79
C ASN A 315 -16.45 -17.62 -5.41
N LEU A 316 -15.69 -17.32 -4.36
CA LEU A 316 -16.09 -17.48 -2.96
C LEU A 316 -17.14 -16.44 -2.54
N ASN A 317 -17.20 -15.27 -3.19
CA ASN A 317 -18.22 -14.26 -2.90
C ASN A 317 -19.64 -14.79 -3.17
N ARG A 318 -19.81 -15.74 -4.10
CA ARG A 318 -21.10 -16.44 -4.33
C ARG A 318 -21.55 -17.31 -3.15
N HIS A 319 -20.62 -17.78 -2.33
CA HIS A 319 -20.87 -18.69 -1.21
C HIS A 319 -20.92 -17.94 0.13
N CYS A 320 -20.64 -16.64 0.13
CA CYS A 320 -20.44 -15.84 1.32
C CYS A 320 -21.18 -14.51 1.24
N ASN A 321 -22.37 -14.44 1.85
CA ASN A 321 -23.19 -13.23 1.82
C ASN A 321 -22.55 -12.03 2.52
N TRP A 322 -21.69 -12.27 3.52
CA TRP A 322 -21.05 -11.22 4.33
C TRP A 322 -19.73 -10.72 3.73
N CYS A 323 -19.12 -11.45 2.80
CA CYS A 323 -17.82 -11.11 2.21
C CYS A 323 -17.84 -9.75 1.50
N ARG A 324 -18.97 -9.39 0.86
CA ARG A 324 -19.16 -8.08 0.23
C ARG A 324 -18.93 -6.88 1.16
N TYR A 325 -19.15 -7.05 2.47
CA TYR A 325 -19.02 -5.98 3.46
C TYR A 325 -17.58 -5.80 3.95
N ILE A 326 -16.69 -6.76 3.66
CA ILE A 326 -15.25 -6.57 3.91
C ILE A 326 -14.68 -5.50 2.97
N ASP A 327 -15.09 -5.50 1.71
CA ASP A 327 -14.57 -4.56 0.70
C ASP A 327 -15.39 -3.28 0.55
N CYS A 328 -16.66 -3.26 0.97
CA CYS A 328 -17.47 -2.04 0.88
C CYS A 328 -18.68 -2.11 1.81
N VAL A 329 -18.82 -1.10 2.68
CA VAL A 329 -20.00 -0.96 3.53
C VAL A 329 -20.90 0.14 2.96
N PRO A 330 -22.15 -0.17 2.54
CA PRO A 330 -23.03 0.83 1.94
C PRO A 330 -23.48 1.87 2.99
N THR A 331 -23.57 3.14 2.60
CA THR A 331 -24.04 4.23 3.48
C THR A 331 -25.00 5.17 2.75
N ARG A 332 -25.50 6.20 3.43
CA ARG A 332 -26.33 7.23 2.78
C ARG A 332 -25.57 8.08 1.75
N LYS A 333 -24.24 8.10 1.80
CA LYS A 333 -23.39 8.96 0.94
C LYS A 333 -22.77 8.23 -0.25
N TRP A 334 -22.63 6.91 -0.18
CA TRP A 334 -22.09 6.06 -1.24
C TRP A 334 -22.73 4.68 -1.22
N SER A 335 -22.73 4.02 -2.37
CA SER A 335 -23.29 2.69 -2.54
C SER A 335 -22.23 1.71 -3.02
N CYS A 336 -22.52 0.43 -2.87
CA CYS A 336 -21.65 -0.69 -3.20
C CYS A 336 -22.32 -1.64 -4.21
N SER A 337 -23.21 -1.12 -5.06
CA SER A 337 -24.01 -1.89 -6.02
C SER A 337 -23.20 -2.40 -7.19
N ASP A 338 -23.37 -3.67 -7.54
CA ASP A 338 -22.72 -4.28 -8.70
C ASP A 338 -23.13 -3.61 -10.01
N MET A 339 -22.18 -3.52 -10.95
CA MET A 339 -22.35 -2.86 -12.26
C MET A 339 -23.31 -3.62 -13.21
N SER A 340 -23.89 -4.75 -12.78
CA SER A 340 -24.89 -5.52 -13.55
C SER A 340 -26.29 -4.89 -13.52
N SER A 341 -26.42 -3.64 -13.07
CA SER A 341 -27.69 -2.95 -13.06
C SER A 341 -28.05 -2.53 -14.49
N SER A 342 -29.22 -2.95 -14.97
CA SER A 342 -29.77 -2.50 -16.24
C SER A 342 -30.55 -1.20 -16.04
N CYS A 343 -30.21 -0.17 -16.81
CA CYS A 343 -31.00 1.06 -16.88
C CYS A 343 -31.58 1.27 -18.27
N GLU A 344 -32.79 1.81 -18.31
CA GLU A 344 -33.37 2.37 -19.51
C GLU A 344 -32.93 3.83 -19.66
N ALA A 345 -32.46 4.19 -20.86
CA ALA A 345 -32.03 5.53 -21.19
C ALA A 345 -33.05 6.18 -22.13
N MET A 346 -33.68 7.26 -21.68
CA MET A 346 -34.58 8.08 -22.49
C MET A 346 -33.94 9.44 -22.74
N VAL A 347 -33.90 9.85 -24.01
CA VAL A 347 -33.38 11.16 -24.41
C VAL A 347 -34.56 12.03 -24.83
N SER A 348 -34.73 13.17 -24.16
CA SER A 348 -35.75 14.18 -24.49
C SER A 348 -35.15 15.57 -24.36
N ASP A 349 -35.33 16.44 -25.36
CA ASP A 349 -34.97 17.86 -25.32
C ASP A 349 -33.58 18.18 -24.73
N ALA A 350 -32.54 17.48 -25.22
CA ALA A 350 -31.15 17.62 -24.76
C ALA A 350 -30.89 17.20 -23.29
N GLN A 351 -31.81 16.46 -22.69
CA GLN A 351 -31.63 15.82 -21.38
C GLN A 351 -31.62 14.29 -21.53
N LEU A 352 -30.75 13.64 -20.75
CA LEU A 352 -30.69 12.18 -20.63
C LEU A 352 -31.34 11.78 -19.31
N THR A 353 -32.42 11.00 -19.39
CA THR A 353 -33.05 10.37 -18.23
C THR A 353 -32.61 8.93 -18.15
N LEU A 354 -31.93 8.56 -17.07
CA LEU A 354 -31.60 7.17 -16.77
C LEU A 354 -32.53 6.65 -15.69
N THR A 355 -33.23 5.56 -15.97
CA THR A 355 -34.15 4.88 -15.05
C THR A 355 -33.64 3.49 -14.75
N CYS A 356 -33.42 3.20 -13.47
CA CYS A 356 -32.99 1.88 -13.02
C CYS A 356 -34.14 0.87 -13.09
N MET A 357 -33.96 -0.21 -13.82
CA MET A 357 -35.00 -1.24 -13.99
C MET A 357 -35.29 -2.02 -12.70
N ALA A 358 -34.30 -2.13 -11.81
CA ALA A 358 -34.41 -2.95 -10.60
C ALA A 358 -35.25 -2.30 -9.49
N ASN A 359 -35.21 -0.98 -9.37
CA ASN A 359 -35.85 -0.25 -8.26
C ASN A 359 -36.69 0.96 -8.71
N GLY A 360 -36.76 1.25 -10.01
CA GLY A 360 -37.53 2.36 -10.57
C GLY A 360 -36.97 3.76 -10.27
N LYS A 361 -35.81 3.88 -9.62
CA LYS A 361 -35.17 5.19 -9.39
C LYS A 361 -34.72 5.77 -10.73
N PHE A 362 -34.93 7.07 -10.92
CA PHE A 362 -34.45 7.76 -12.11
C PHE A 362 -33.67 9.04 -11.76
N ARG A 363 -32.77 9.45 -12.66
CA ARG A 363 -32.14 10.77 -12.63
C ARG A 363 -32.09 11.37 -14.03
N ILE A 364 -32.24 12.69 -14.07
CA ILE A 364 -32.18 13.48 -15.29
C ILE A 364 -30.83 14.21 -15.32
N PHE A 365 -30.12 14.10 -16.43
CA PHE A 365 -28.83 14.72 -16.68
C PHE A 365 -28.97 15.76 -17.80
N PRO A 366 -28.37 16.96 -17.67
CA PRO A 366 -28.52 18.06 -18.63
C PRO A 366 -27.62 17.90 -19.87
N TYR A 367 -27.37 16.67 -20.30
CA TYR A 367 -26.49 16.33 -21.42
C TYR A 367 -26.89 14.98 -22.02
N THR A 368 -26.64 14.79 -23.32
CA THR A 368 -27.05 13.58 -24.06
C THR A 368 -25.90 12.86 -24.76
N ASN A 369 -24.81 13.56 -25.06
CA ASN A 369 -23.66 13.00 -25.76
C ASN A 369 -22.62 12.46 -24.75
N ILE A 370 -22.78 11.21 -24.33
CA ILE A 370 -21.86 10.52 -23.43
C ILE A 370 -21.48 9.14 -23.98
N SER A 371 -20.28 8.66 -23.62
CA SER A 371 -19.81 7.33 -24.02
C SER A 371 -20.63 6.22 -23.34
N GLN A 372 -20.69 5.05 -23.97
CA GLN A 372 -21.40 3.89 -23.41
C GLN A 372 -20.87 3.49 -22.02
N ALA A 373 -19.54 3.56 -21.83
CA ALA A 373 -18.92 3.30 -20.53
C ALA A 373 -19.39 4.30 -19.47
N ARG A 374 -19.54 5.59 -19.83
CA ARG A 374 -20.03 6.61 -18.91
C ARG A 374 -21.50 6.43 -18.58
N THR A 375 -22.33 6.01 -19.54
CA THR A 375 -23.73 5.66 -19.29
C THR A 375 -23.85 4.54 -18.25
N GLN A 376 -22.95 3.54 -18.30
CA GLN A 376 -22.94 2.44 -17.34
C GLN A 376 -22.50 2.88 -15.94
N ASP A 377 -21.50 3.75 -15.83
CA ASP A 377 -21.09 4.35 -14.55
C ASP A 377 -22.27 5.08 -13.89
N LEU A 378 -22.96 5.93 -14.66
CA LEU A 378 -24.12 6.69 -14.19
C LEU A 378 -25.31 5.81 -13.86
N CYS A 379 -25.55 4.75 -14.64
CA CYS A 379 -26.60 3.77 -14.36
C CYS A 379 -26.37 3.10 -13.00
N THR A 380 -25.13 2.67 -12.73
CA THR A 380 -24.75 2.04 -11.46
C THR A 380 -25.00 3.00 -10.31
N LEU A 381 -24.69 4.29 -10.47
CA LEU A 381 -24.96 5.34 -9.47
C LEU A 381 -26.46 5.58 -9.24
N VAL A 382 -27.30 5.53 -10.28
CA VAL A 382 -28.76 5.73 -10.18
C VAL A 382 -29.45 4.55 -9.51
N CYS A 383 -29.03 3.33 -9.85
CA CYS A 383 -29.53 2.11 -9.24
C CYS A 383 -29.15 1.93 -7.76
N SER A 384 -28.25 2.79 -7.27
CA SER A 384 -27.54 2.62 -6.02
C SER A 384 -28.30 3.01 -4.74
#